data_AF-A0A6B3HWF0-F1
#
_entry.id   AF-A0A6B3HWF0-F1
#
_cell.length_a   1.000
_cell.length_b   1.000
_cell.length_c   1.000
_cell.angle_alpha   90.00
_cell.angle_beta   90.00
_cell.angle_gamma   90.00
#
_symmetry.space_group_name_H-M   'P 1'
#
loop_
_entity.id
_entity.type
_entity.pdbx_description
1 polymer ?
#
loop_
_entity_poly.entity_id
_entity_poly.type
_entity_poly.pdbx_seq_one_letter_code
_entity_poly.pdbx_strand_id
1 'polypeptide(L)' 'ICYAKAIALTALLRAHGVPAGLCYQRLTADDGTNPVVHGLVALRLPGHDRWARVDPRGNKPGVDARFS' A
#
# COMPACT_ATOMS: atom_id res chain seq x y z
N ILE A 1 -7.83 9.63 2.72
CA ILE A 1 -8.01 9.02 1.37
C ILE A 1 -7.19 7.73 1.15
N CYS A 2 -6.17 7.40 1.96
CA CYS A 2 -5.33 6.21 1.73
C CYS A 2 -6.11 4.88 1.64
N TYR A 3 -7.15 4.68 2.47
CA TYR A 3 -7.97 3.47 2.42
C TYR A 3 -8.64 3.28 1.04
N ALA A 4 -9.18 4.34 0.45
CA ALA A 4 -9.85 4.28 -0.85
C ALA A 4 -8.86 3.90 -1.96
N LYS A 5 -7.64 4.45 -1.92
CA LYS A 5 -6.56 4.07 -2.85
C LYS A 5 -6.14 2.61 -2.68
N ALA A 6 -6.02 2.12 -1.45
CA ALA A 6 -5.67 0.72 -1.17
C ALA A 6 -6.76 -0.25 -1.65
N ILE A 7 -8.04 0.07 -1.43
CA ILE A 7 -9.17 -0.71 -1.93
C ILE A 7 -9.15 -0.75 -3.47
N ALA A 8 -9.03 0.40 -4.12
CA ALA A 8 -9.00 0.49 -5.57
C ALA A 8 -7.85 -0.33 -6.18
N LEU A 9 -6.62 -0.17 -5.66
CA LEU A 9 -5.47 -0.92 -6.16
C LEU A 9 -5.63 -2.43 -5.92
N THR A 10 -6.13 -2.84 -4.74
CA THR A 10 -6.37 -4.26 -4.45
C THR A 10 -7.40 -4.86 -5.41
N ALA A 11 -8.48 -4.13 -5.73
CA ALA A 11 -9.49 -4.56 -6.69
C ALA A 11 -8.92 -4.71 -8.10
N LEU A 12 -8.15 -3.72 -8.57
CA LEU A 12 -7.50 -3.75 -9.89
C LEU A 12 -6.51 -4.92 -10.02
N LEU A 13 -5.65 -5.13 -9.02
CA LEU A 13 -4.70 -6.25 -9.03
C LEU A 13 -5.42 -7.60 -9.11
N ARG A 14 -6.48 -7.78 -8.32
CA ARG A 14 -7.29 -9.01 -8.34
C ARG A 14 -8.00 -9.20 -9.68
N ALA A 15 -8.51 -8.13 -10.28
CA ALA A 15 -9.12 -8.19 -11.61
C ALA A 15 -8.13 -8.65 -12.70
N HIS A 16 -6.83 -8.38 -12.52
CA HIS A 16 -5.75 -8.86 -13.38
C HIS A 16 -5.09 -10.17 -12.90
N GLY A 17 -5.72 -10.91 -11.99
CA GLY A 17 -5.22 -12.21 -11.52
C GLY A 17 -3.99 -12.13 -10.61
N VAL A 18 -3.61 -10.95 -10.13
CA VAL A 18 -2.52 -10.78 -9.16
C VAL A 18 -3.09 -10.95 -7.75
N PRO A 19 -2.60 -11.93 -6.95
CA PRO A 19 -2.99 -12.04 -5.56
C PRO A 19 -2.65 -10.75 -4.81
N ALA A 20 -3.67 -10.13 -4.22
CA ALA A 20 -3.53 -8.89 -3.46
C ALA A 20 -4.42 -8.90 -2.22
N GLY A 21 -3.98 -8.23 -1.15
CA GLY A 21 -4.68 -8.09 0.12
C GLY A 21 -4.51 -6.70 0.71
N LEU A 22 -5.47 -6.30 1.54
CA LEU A 22 -5.39 -5.05 2.30
C LEU A 22 -4.48 -5.24 3.51
N CYS A 23 -3.65 -4.23 3.77
CA CYS A 23 -2.82 -4.15 4.95
C CYS A 23 -3.02 -2.79 5.62
N TYR A 24 -2.71 -2.74 6.91
CA TYR A 24 -2.82 -1.52 7.69
C TYR A 24 -1.55 -1.28 8.48
N GLN A 25 -1.14 -0.02 8.57
CA GLN A 25 -0.03 0.43 9.39
C GLN A 25 -0.51 1.57 10.29
N ARG A 26 -0.22 1.50 11.59
CA ARG A 26 -0.42 2.62 12.49
C ARG A 26 0.73 3.60 12.29
N LEU A 27 0.40 4.86 12.01
CA LEU A 27 1.35 5.97 11.95
C LEU A 27 1.07 6.92 13.12
N THR A 28 2.11 7.58 13.59
CA THR A 28 2.05 8.65 14.59
C THR A 28 2.92 9.80 14.11
N ALA A 29 2.78 10.98 14.72
CA ALA A 29 3.83 11.99 14.69
C ALA A 29 5.10 11.48 15.37
N ASP A 30 6.21 12.19 15.20
CA ASP A 30 7.53 11.79 15.73
C ASP A 30 7.55 11.69 17.26
N ASP A 31 6.70 12.46 17.94
CA ASP A 31 6.49 12.42 19.40
C ASP A 31 5.49 11.34 19.85
N GLY A 32 5.01 10.50 18.93
CA GLY A 32 4.04 9.44 19.20
C GLY A 32 2.57 9.89 19.25
N THR A 33 2.29 11.18 19.06
CA THR A 33 0.91 11.72 19.08
C THR A 33 0.20 11.52 17.74
N ASN A 34 -1.09 11.87 17.67
CA ASN A 34 -1.90 11.86 16.46
C ASN A 34 -1.91 10.50 15.71
N PRO A 35 -2.34 9.41 16.38
CA PRO A 35 -2.35 8.10 15.75
C PRO A 35 -3.34 8.06 14.58
N VAL A 36 -2.89 7.57 13.43
CA VAL A 36 -3.74 7.32 12.27
C VAL A 36 -3.51 5.91 11.74
N VAL A 37 -4.56 5.33 11.15
CA VAL A 37 -4.45 4.05 10.44
C VAL A 37 -4.26 4.33 8.96
N HIS A 38 -3.15 3.87 8.41
CA HIS A 38 -2.78 4.01 7.01
C HIS A 38 -2.99 2.71 6.24
N GLY A 39 -3.73 2.79 5.13
CA GLY A 39 -4.00 1.64 4.25
C GLY A 39 -2.85 1.39 3.27
N LEU A 40 -2.45 0.12 3.17
CA LEU A 40 -1.41 -0.41 2.30
C LEU A 40 -1.97 -1.61 1.51
N VAL A 41 -1.24 -2.06 0.50
CA VAL A 41 -1.56 -3.28 -0.26
C VAL A 41 -0.41 -4.27 -0.13
N ALA A 42 -0.71 -5.52 0.22
CA ALA A 42 0.21 -6.63 0.00
C ALA A 42 -0.13 -7.29 -1.33
N LEU A 43 0.85 -7.51 -2.21
CA LEU A 43 0.66 -8.22 -3.47
C LEU A 43 1.74 -9.28 -3.66
N ARG A 44 1.41 -10.38 -4.34
CA ARG A 44 2.36 -11.43 -4.74
C ARG A 44 2.48 -11.44 -6.25
N LEU A 45 3.65 -11.05 -6.76
CA LEU A 45 3.90 -11.01 -8.20
C LEU A 45 3.96 -12.43 -8.78
N PRO A 46 3.57 -12.63 -10.06
CA PRO A 46 3.75 -13.90 -10.76
C PRO A 46 5.21 -14.36 -10.69
N GLY A 47 5.41 -15.67 -10.48
CA GLY A 47 6.74 -16.27 -10.36
C GLY A 47 7.47 -15.97 -9.04
N HIS A 48 6.85 -15.27 -8.09
CA HIS A 48 7.43 -14.98 -6.78
C HIS A 48 6.67 -15.70 -5.67
N ASP A 49 7.39 -16.22 -4.69
CA ASP A 49 6.87 -16.85 -3.48
C ASP A 49 6.56 -15.84 -2.36
N ARG A 50 7.15 -14.64 -2.45
CA ARG A 50 7.05 -13.57 -1.45
C ARG A 50 5.96 -12.55 -1.73
N TRP A 51 5.40 -12.02 -0.65
CA TRP A 51 4.51 -10.85 -0.69
C TRP A 51 5.31 -9.56 -0.59
N ALA A 52 5.03 -8.62 -1.49
CA ALA A 52 5.53 -7.25 -1.45
C ALA A 52 4.47 -6.32 -0.86
N ARG A 53 4.89 -5.40 0.01
CA ARG A 53 4.02 -4.37 0.59
C ARG A 53 4.20 -3.07 -0.17
N VAL A 54 3.10 -2.47 -0.61
CA VAL A 54 3.09 -1.27 -1.45
C VAL A 54 2.20 -0.20 -0.81
N ASP A 55 2.70 1.04 -0.78
CA ASP A 55 1.92 2.21 -0.41
C ASP A 55 1.29 2.85 -1.66
N PRO A 56 -0.05 2.82 -1.81
CA PRO A 56 -0.73 3.30 -3.01
C PRO A 56 -0.85 4.83 -3.08
N ARG A 57 -0.29 5.58 -2.12
CA ARG A 57 -0.34 7.05 -2.15
C ARG A 57 0.37 7.63 -3.36
N GLY A 58 1.45 6.98 -3.81
CA GLY A 58 2.30 7.44 -4.91
C GLY A 58 3.12 8.69 -4.56
N ASN A 59 3.66 9.35 -5.59
CA ASN A 59 4.47 10.55 -5.44
C ASN A 59 3.65 11.75 -4.97
N LYS A 60 4.31 12.60 -4.19
CA LYS A 60 3.87 13.96 -3.79
C LYS A 60 5.10 14.87 -3.79
N PRO A 61 4.97 16.21 -3.72
CA PRO A 61 6.14 17.07 -3.58
C PRO A 61 7.06 16.59 -2.45
N GLY A 62 8.34 16.40 -2.76
CA GLY A 62 9.34 15.85 -1.83
C GLY A 62 9.32 14.32 -1.65
N VAL A 63 8.51 13.57 -2.40
CA VAL A 63 8.49 12.10 -2.40
C VAL A 63 8.60 11.56 -3.82
N ASP A 64 9.68 10.81 -4.06
CA ASP A 64 9.94 10.07 -5.31
C ASP A 64 9.96 8.56 -5.02
N ALA A 65 8.79 7.92 -5.11
CA ALA A 65 8.63 6.48 -5.04
C ALA A 65 9.05 5.86 -6.37
N ARG A 66 10.11 5.05 -6.34
CA ARG A 66 10.60 4.28 -7.48
C ARG A 66 10.28 2.80 -7.30
N PHE A 67 10.08 2.10 -8.42
CA PHE A 67 9.99 0.65 -8.45
C PHE A 67 11.41 0.05 -8.49
N SER A 68 11.66 -1.01 -7.72
CA SER A 68 12.93 -1.76 -7.66
C SER A 68 12.69 -3.24 -7.86
#